data_AF-M0EZP9-F1
#
_entry.id   AF-M0EZP9-F1
#
_cell.length_a   1.000
_cell.length_b   1.000
_cell.length_c   1.000
_cell.angle_alpha   90.00
_cell.angle_beta   90.00
_cell.angle_gamma   90.00
#
_symmetry.space_group_name_H-M   'P 1'
#
loop_
_entity.id
_entity.type
_entity.pdbx_description
1 polymer ?
#
loop_
_entity_poly.entity_id
_entity_poly.type
_entity_poly.pdbx_seq_one_letter_code
_entity_poly.pdbx_strand_id
1 'polypeptide(L)' 'MGVKSSGTWSLRRWLQDAHEQLAEEEDDIGWEFRSTHDLCRTWASTLADAEVDPLLVLDWGGWEDLETFLEHYNGT' A
#
# COMPACT_ATOMS: atom_id res chain seq x y z
N MET A 1 8.07 26.28 12.20
CA MET A 1 6.96 25.91 11.30
C MET A 1 6.37 24.60 11.79
N GLY A 2 5.17 24.59 12.35
CA GLY A 2 4.52 23.33 12.76
C GLY A 2 3.97 22.62 11.52
N VAL A 3 4.41 21.40 11.26
CA VAL A 3 3.73 20.50 10.32
C VAL A 3 2.30 20.35 10.82
N LYS A 4 1.33 20.86 10.05
CA LYS A 4 -0.06 20.50 10.25
C LYS A 4 -0.14 19.02 9.94
N SER A 5 -0.39 18.19 10.96
CA SER A 5 -0.63 16.77 10.76
C SER A 5 -1.87 16.63 9.89
N SER A 6 -1.68 16.31 8.61
CA SER A 6 -2.75 15.89 7.72
C SER A 6 -3.30 14.59 8.27
N GLY A 7 -4.52 14.59 8.81
CA GLY A 7 -5.12 13.40 9.40
C GLY A 7 -5.38 12.32 8.34
N THR A 8 -5.69 11.10 8.76
CA THR A 8 -6.02 9.96 7.88
C THR A 8 -7.08 10.30 6.82
N TRP A 9 -7.96 11.25 7.11
CA TRP A 9 -8.97 11.75 6.17
C TRP A 9 -8.37 12.43 4.93
N SER A 10 -7.31 13.21 5.10
CA SER A 10 -6.65 13.89 3.98
C SER A 10 -5.90 12.92 3.07
N LEU A 11 -5.28 11.88 3.65
CA LEU A 11 -4.65 10.80 2.88
C LEU A 11 -5.68 10.01 2.07
N ARG A 12 -6.82 9.65 2.68
CA ARG A 12 -7.91 8.97 1.98
C ARG A 12 -8.46 9.80 0.83
N ARG A 13 -8.58 11.11 1.02
CA ARG A 13 -9.04 12.01 -0.03
C ARG A 13 -8.04 12.11 -1.19
N TRP A 14 -6.76 12.32 -0.91
CA TRP A 14 -5.74 12.34 -1.97
C TRP A 14 -5.68 11.03 -2.74
N LEU A 15 -5.88 9.91 -2.04
CA LEU A 15 -5.92 8.60 -2.68
C LEU A 15 -7.15 8.45 -3.57
N GLN A 16 -8.33 8.88 -3.11
CA GLN A 16 -9.56 8.88 -3.90
C GLN A 16 -9.40 9.73 -5.17
N ASP A 17 -8.89 10.97 -5.03
CA ASP A 17 -8.69 11.88 -6.15
C ASP A 17 -7.74 11.24 -7.21
N ALA A 18 -6.69 10.54 -6.78
CA ALA A 18 -5.77 9.83 -7.67
C ALA A 18 -6.40 8.61 -8.35
N HIS A 19 -7.24 7.85 -7.64
CA HIS A 19 -7.93 6.69 -8.19
C HIS A 19 -8.98 7.08 -9.23
N GLU A 20 -9.75 8.15 -8.99
CA GLU A 20 -10.70 8.70 -9.95
C GLU A 20 -9.99 9.12 -11.25
N GLN A 21 -8.85 9.81 -11.12
CA GLN A 21 -8.05 10.19 -12.28
C GLN A 21 -7.58 8.97 -13.09
N LEU A 22 -7.04 7.94 -12.41
CA LEU A 22 -6.56 6.72 -13.07
C LEU A 22 -7.70 5.90 -13.70
N ALA A 23 -8.88 5.87 -13.06
CA ALA A 23 -10.05 5.19 -13.60
C ALA A 23 -10.48 5.81 -14.94
N GLU A 24 -10.45 7.14 -15.04
CA GLU A 24 -10.75 7.86 -16.28
C GLU A 24 -9.66 7.67 -17.34
N GLU A 25 -8.38 7.74 -16.97
CA GLU A 25 -7.24 7.63 -17.91
C GLU A 25 -7.10 6.23 -18.51
N GLU A 26 -7.35 5.18 -17.72
CA GLU A 26 -7.15 3.78 -18.12
C GLU A 26 -8.45 3.08 -18.53
N ASP A 27 -9.61 3.76 -18.49
CA ASP A 27 -10.96 3.20 -18.70
C ASP A 27 -11.21 1.95 -17.82
N ASP A 28 -10.72 1.98 -16.58
CA ASP A 28 -10.78 0.87 -15.63
C ASP A 28 -11.33 1.33 -14.28
N ILE A 29 -12.61 1.03 -14.03
CA ILE A 29 -13.30 1.30 -12.76
C ILE A 29 -12.65 0.59 -11.57
N GLY A 30 -11.79 -0.41 -11.80
CA GLY A 30 -11.05 -1.13 -10.77
C GLY A 30 -10.21 -0.22 -9.86
N TRP A 31 -9.74 0.91 -10.40
CA TRP A 31 -8.98 1.91 -9.64
C TRP A 31 -9.79 2.52 -8.49
N GLU A 32 -11.11 2.72 -8.64
CA GLU A 32 -11.97 3.30 -7.61
C GLU A 32 -12.11 2.43 -6.33
N PHE A 33 -11.82 1.13 -6.42
CA PHE A 33 -12.01 0.19 -5.32
C PHE A 33 -10.74 -0.07 -4.49
N ARG A 34 -9.66 0.67 -4.75
CA ARG A 34 -8.38 0.50 -4.06
C ARG A 34 -8.33 1.33 -2.78
N SER A 35 -7.77 0.76 -1.72
CA SER A 35 -7.62 1.38 -0.40
C SER A 35 -6.15 1.71 -0.09
N THR A 36 -5.92 2.50 0.97
CA THR A 36 -4.56 2.74 1.49
C THR A 36 -3.85 1.44 1.88
N HIS A 37 -4.60 0.41 2.28
CA HIS A 37 -4.05 -0.90 2.62
C HIS A 37 -3.55 -1.64 1.37
N ASP A 38 -4.23 -1.47 0.23
CA ASP A 38 -3.79 -2.06 -1.03
C ASP A 38 -2.46 -1.49 -1.50
N LEU A 39 -2.21 -0.21 -1.26
CA LEU A 39 -0.89 0.40 -1.51
C LEU A 39 0.21 -0.23 -0.64
N CYS A 40 -0.04 -0.43 0.66
CA CYS A 40 0.91 -1.09 1.54
C CYS A 40 1.18 -2.54 1.11
N ARG A 41 0.14 -3.27 0.66
CA ARG A 41 0.30 -4.62 0.11
C ARG A 41 1.15 -4.62 -1.15
N THR A 42 0.84 -3.74 -2.11
CA THR A 42 1.63 -3.63 -3.34
C THR A 42 3.09 -3.28 -3.04
N TRP A 43 3.34 -2.35 -2.12
CA TRP A 43 4.71 -2.00 -1.70
C TRP A 43 5.48 -3.19 -1.12
N ALA A 44 4.88 -3.98 -0.23
CA ALA A 44 5.56 -5.15 0.31
C ALA A 44 5.73 -6.26 -0.72
N SER A 45 4.72 -6.49 -1.58
CA SER A 45 4.84 -7.43 -2.70
C SER A 45 5.97 -7.05 -3.65
N THR A 46 6.14 -5.77 -3.99
CA THR A 46 7.22 -5.35 -4.90
C THR A 46 8.61 -5.51 -4.27
N LEU A 47 8.73 -5.37 -2.94
CA LEU A 47 9.98 -5.67 -2.22
C LEU A 47 10.26 -7.17 -2.18
N ALA A 48 9.22 -8.00 -2.00
CA ALA A 48 9.34 -9.45 -2.07
C ALA A 48 9.78 -9.91 -3.47
N ASP A 49 9.17 -9.35 -4.53
CA ASP A 49 9.56 -9.61 -5.93
C ASP A 49 11.01 -9.17 -6.22
N ALA A 50 11.50 -8.15 -5.51
CA ALA A 50 12.88 -7.68 -5.57
C ALA A 50 13.84 -8.47 -4.66
N GLU A 51 13.40 -9.59 -4.09
CA GLU A 51 14.18 -10.47 -3.20
C GLU A 51 14.76 -9.75 -1.97
N VAL A 52 14.09 -8.71 -1.48
CA VAL A 52 14.47 -8.03 -0.24
C VAL A 52 14.20 -8.96 0.94
N ASP A 53 15.13 -8.98 1.90
CA ASP A 53 15.00 -9.79 3.12
C ASP A 53 13.66 -9.50 3.83
N PRO A 54 12.79 -10.52 4.02
CA PRO A 54 11.49 -10.36 4.68
C PRO A 54 11.57 -9.69 6.05
N LEU A 55 12.66 -9.89 6.81
CA LEU A 55 12.85 -9.25 8.11
C LEU A 55 13.03 -7.72 7.99
N LEU A 56 13.67 -7.25 6.92
CA LEU A 56 13.78 -5.81 6.64
C LEU A 56 12.44 -5.22 6.20
N VAL A 57 11.67 -5.97 5.40
CA VAL A 57 10.34 -5.54 4.96
C VAL A 57 9.37 -5.40 6.16
N LEU A 58 9.44 -6.33 7.12
CA LEU A 58 8.70 -6.25 8.39
C LEU A 58 9.09 -5.03 9.22
N ASP A 59 10.39 -4.81 9.41
CA ASP A 59 10.93 -3.68 10.19
C ASP A 59 10.49 -2.33 9.58
N TRP A 60 10.61 -2.17 8.26
CA TRP A 60 10.18 -0.95 7.57
C TRP A 60 8.66 -0.79 7.52
N GLY A 61 7.92 -1.89 7.41
CA GLY A 61 6.46 -1.90 7.35
C GLY A 61 5.79 -1.72 8.72
N GLY A 62 6.55 -1.79 9.81
CA GLY A 62 6.02 -1.75 11.17
C GLY A 62 5.17 -2.98 11.51
N TRP A 63 5.48 -4.13 10.91
CA TRP A 63 4.78 -5.39 11.15
C TRP A 63 5.57 -6.25 12.13
N GLU A 64 4.87 -6.86 13.10
CA GLU A 64 5.48 -7.68 14.15
C GLU A 64 5.34 -9.19 13.90
N ASP A 65 4.52 -9.60 12.92
CA ASP A 65 4.18 -10.99 12.66
C ASP A 65 4.73 -11.48 11.31
N LEU A 66 5.84 -12.21 11.38
CA LEU A 66 6.50 -12.83 10.24
C LEU A 66 5.68 -13.97 9.61
N GLU A 67 4.90 -14.72 10.40
CA GLU A 67 4.10 -15.83 9.89
C GLU A 67 2.96 -15.29 9.02
N THR A 68 2.20 -14.31 9.55
CA THR A 68 1.16 -13.61 8.80
C THR A 68 1.71 -12.88 7.56
N PHE A 69 2.93 -12.36 7.62
CA PHE A 69 3.57 -11.72 6.46
C PHE A 69 3.89 -12.76 5.38
N LEU A 70 4.58 -13.85 5.72
CA LEU A 70 4.94 -14.89 4.76
C LEU A 70 3.69 -15.53 4.13
N GLU A 71 2.61 -15.76 4.88
CA GLU A 71 1.36 -16.29 4.33
C GLU A 71 0.73 -15.40 3.25
N HIS A 72 0.86 -14.07 3.36
CA HIS A 72 0.29 -13.13 2.41
C HIS A 72 1.20 -12.84 1.20
N TYR A 73 2.52 -13.03 1.31
CA TYR A 73 3.49 -12.65 0.27
C TYR A 73 4.20 -13.83 -0.41
N ASN A 74 4.19 -15.04 0.15
CA ASN A 74 4.95 -16.17 -0.40
C ASN A 74 4.28 -16.87 -1.60
N GLY A 75 3.15 -16.35 -2.08
CA GLY A 75 2.43 -16.92 -3.23
C GLY A 75 1.88 -18.32 -2.97
N THR A 76 0.86 -18.70 -3.74
CA THR A 76 0.53 -20.10 -4.01
C THR A 76 0.90 -20.40 -5.45
#